data_AF-A0A075K0M8-F1
#
_entry.id   AF-A0A075K0M8-F1
#
_cell.length_a   1.000
_cell.length_b   1.000
_cell.length_c   1.000
_cell.angle_alpha   90.00
_cell.angle_beta   90.00
_cell.angle_gamma   90.00
#
_symmetry.space_group_name_H-M   'P 1'
#
loop_
_entity.id
_entity.type
_entity.pdbx_description
1 polymer ?
#
loop_
_entity_poly.entity_id
_entity_poly.type
_entity_poly.pdbx_seq_one_letter_code
_entity_poly.pdbx_strand_id
1 'polypeptide(L)'
;MGPPEIRGLIGELIVLERLVDSVGAIAALHAWVAPDDHPQDFALNTSIIEVKTRVSGARPRVQISSLEQLESAHLPINLVVVELVPSSGSSSFSLNDIVDRVLSRFDEIGAEAREATEAALAARGYLRLDAYSVEHYTVAGIRAFAVGEEFPRLIRSTINHAVCEASYALDLTALASFERLLIEVIPEGTKN
;
A
#
# COMPACT_ATOMS: atom_id res chain seq x y z
N MET A 1 16.69 3.92 -0.65
CA MET A 1 15.70 2.95 -0.16
C MET A 1 16.29 1.55 -0.24
N GLY A 2 16.13 0.76 0.83
CA GLY A 2 16.51 -0.65 0.84
C GLY A 2 15.48 -1.54 0.15
N PRO A 3 15.78 -2.83 -0.13
CA PRO A 3 14.86 -3.73 -0.82
C PRO A 3 13.46 -3.87 -0.19
N PRO A 4 13.28 -3.91 1.15
CA PRO A 4 11.95 -3.92 1.76
C PRO A 4 11.16 -2.63 1.51
N GLU A 5 11.80 -1.48 1.62
CA GLU A 5 11.18 -0.17 1.37
C GLU A 5 10.77 0.00 -0.09
N ILE A 6 11.62 -0.45 -1.03
CA ILE A 6 11.31 -0.48 -2.46
C ILE A 6 10.04 -1.28 -2.72
N ARG A 7 9.95 -2.49 -2.17
CA ARG A 7 8.74 -3.32 -2.32
C ARG A 7 7.53 -2.71 -1.64
N GLY A 8 7.70 -2.09 -0.48
CA GLY A 8 6.66 -1.34 0.22
C GLY A 8 6.06 -0.27 -0.69
N LEU A 9 6.90 0.62 -1.21
CA LEU A 9 6.48 1.68 -2.14
C LEU A 9 5.85 1.12 -3.42
N ILE A 10 6.39 0.03 -4.00
CA ILE A 10 5.74 -0.64 -5.13
C ILE A 10 4.31 -1.06 -4.76
N GLY A 11 4.10 -1.63 -3.58
CA GLY A 11 2.77 -2.01 -3.09
C GLY A 11 1.82 -0.83 -2.97
N GLU A 12 2.27 0.25 -2.34
CA GLU A 12 1.52 1.50 -2.22
C GLU A 12 1.12 2.06 -3.59
N LEU A 13 2.07 2.13 -4.53
CA LEU A 13 1.81 2.67 -5.87
C LEU A 13 0.84 1.79 -6.69
N ILE A 14 0.86 0.46 -6.52
CA ILE A 14 -0.13 -0.44 -7.14
C ILE A 14 -1.54 -0.13 -6.61
N VAL A 15 -1.65 0.14 -5.30
CA VAL A 15 -2.93 0.51 -4.68
C VAL A 15 -3.37 1.90 -5.12
N LEU A 16 -2.43 2.84 -5.25
CA LEU A 16 -2.68 4.19 -5.78
C LEU A 16 -3.22 4.12 -7.21
N GLU A 17 -2.59 3.38 -8.13
CA GLU A 17 -3.09 3.22 -9.52
C GLU A 17 -4.55 2.75 -9.55
N ARG A 18 -4.91 1.80 -8.68
CA ARG A 18 -6.29 1.29 -8.56
C ARG A 18 -7.24 2.31 -7.96
N LEU A 19 -6.80 3.09 -6.98
CA LEU A 19 -7.59 4.17 -6.41
C LEU A 19 -7.81 5.30 -7.42
N VAL A 20 -6.82 5.62 -8.25
CA VAL A 20 -6.96 6.59 -9.35
C VAL A 20 -8.08 6.13 -10.29
N ASP A 21 -8.16 4.85 -10.63
CA ASP A 21 -9.27 4.30 -11.41
C ASP A 21 -10.61 4.40 -10.66
N SER A 22 -10.61 4.08 -9.36
CA SER A 22 -11.81 3.96 -8.52
C SER A 22 -12.49 5.30 -8.21
N VAL A 23 -11.71 6.23 -7.66
CA VAL A 23 -12.20 7.49 -7.06
C VAL A 23 -11.69 8.74 -7.79
N GLY A 24 -10.86 8.55 -8.83
CA GLY A 24 -10.24 9.63 -9.58
C GLY A 24 -8.88 10.05 -9.01
N ALA A 25 -8.01 10.59 -9.88
CA ALA A 25 -6.61 10.88 -9.57
C ALA A 25 -6.43 11.79 -8.35
N ILE A 26 -7.13 12.92 -8.31
CA ILE A 26 -6.99 13.92 -7.23
C ILE A 26 -7.44 13.34 -5.88
N ALA A 27 -8.58 12.63 -5.86
CA ALA A 27 -9.06 12.01 -4.63
C ALA A 27 -8.13 10.88 -4.14
N ALA A 28 -7.57 10.10 -5.08
CA ALA A 28 -6.63 9.04 -4.77
C ALA A 28 -5.31 9.60 -4.19
N LEU A 29 -4.79 10.69 -4.77
CA LEU A 29 -3.59 11.36 -4.26
C LEU A 29 -3.80 11.94 -2.87
N HIS A 30 -4.92 12.63 -2.63
CA HIS A 30 -5.25 13.14 -1.29
C HIS A 30 -5.47 12.03 -0.25
N ALA A 31 -5.91 10.85 -0.69
CA ALA A 31 -6.08 9.71 0.20
C ALA A 31 -4.74 9.04 0.55
N TRP A 32 -3.67 9.21 -0.24
CA TRP A 32 -2.36 8.63 0.05
C TRP A 32 -1.63 9.48 1.10
N VAL A 33 -1.76 9.06 2.36
CA VAL A 33 -1.25 9.81 3.53
C VAL A 33 0.10 9.30 4.02
N ALA A 34 0.57 8.15 3.51
CA ALA A 34 1.91 7.61 3.81
C ALA A 34 3.06 8.62 3.63
N PRO A 35 3.05 9.49 2.60
CA PRO A 35 4.08 10.53 2.42
C PRO A 35 4.17 11.55 3.57
N ASP A 36 3.10 11.71 4.35
CA ASP A 36 3.02 12.64 5.49
C ASP A 36 3.37 11.94 6.83
N ASP A 37 4.10 10.83 6.78
CA ASP A 37 4.49 10.00 7.93
C ASP A 37 3.30 9.47 8.78
N HIS A 38 2.13 9.35 8.17
CA HIS A 38 1.00 8.67 8.80
C HIS A 38 1.32 7.18 9.03
N PRO A 39 0.81 6.57 10.13
CA PRO A 39 1.03 5.16 10.41
C PRO A 39 0.35 4.21 9.40
N GLN A 40 -0.64 4.71 8.65
CA GLN A 40 -1.33 4.00 7.59
C GLN A 40 -1.03 4.59 6.22
N ASP A 41 -1.19 3.78 5.18
CA ASP A 41 -0.84 4.20 3.83
C ASP A 41 -1.91 5.09 3.17
N PHE A 42 -3.19 4.73 3.31
CA PHE A 42 -4.29 5.51 2.72
C PHE A 42 -5.43 5.78 3.69
N ALA A 43 -5.95 7.00 3.66
CA ALA A 43 -7.14 7.44 4.39
C ALA A 43 -8.20 7.96 3.40
N LEU A 44 -9.20 7.12 3.10
CA LEU A 44 -10.37 7.51 2.32
C LEU A 44 -11.46 8.09 3.24
N ASN A 45 -12.45 8.74 2.64
CA ASN A 45 -13.61 9.27 3.36
C ASN A 45 -14.39 8.19 4.16
N THR A 46 -14.35 6.93 3.71
CA THR A 46 -15.15 5.83 4.27
C THR A 46 -14.33 4.73 4.94
N SER A 47 -13.01 4.70 4.73
CA SER A 47 -12.15 3.62 5.23
C SER A 47 -10.67 3.99 5.18
N ILE A 48 -9.86 3.24 5.89
CA ILE A 48 -8.40 3.30 5.85
C ILE A 48 -7.87 2.04 5.16
N ILE A 49 -6.79 2.16 4.39
CA ILE A 49 -6.08 1.03 3.80
C ILE A 49 -4.65 1.03 4.30
N GLU A 50 -4.25 -0.09 4.88
CA GLU A 50 -2.87 -0.42 5.22
C GLU A 50 -2.35 -1.42 4.19
N VAL A 51 -1.27 -1.08 3.48
CA VAL A 51 -0.69 -1.89 2.42
C VAL A 51 0.54 -2.62 2.93
N LYS A 52 0.58 -3.93 2.70
CA LYS A 52 1.77 -4.76 2.93
C LYS A 52 2.16 -5.49 1.67
N THR A 53 3.45 -5.67 1.48
CA THR A 53 3.96 -6.49 0.37
C THR A 53 4.59 -7.77 0.88
N ARG A 54 4.47 -8.81 0.07
CA ARG A 54 5.21 -10.07 0.28
C ARG A 54 5.78 -10.57 -1.03
N VAL A 55 6.87 -11.32 -0.92
CA VAL A 55 7.50 -11.98 -2.07
C VAL A 55 6.95 -13.40 -2.18
N SER A 56 6.59 -13.81 -3.39
CA SER A 56 6.10 -15.16 -3.65
C SER A 56 7.17 -16.22 -3.36
N GLY A 57 6.74 -17.40 -2.94
CA GLY A 57 7.63 -18.48 -2.44
C GLY A 57 8.21 -18.26 -1.03
N ALA A 58 8.09 -17.06 -0.44
CA ALA A 58 8.37 -16.85 0.97
C ALA A 58 7.24 -17.39 1.87
N ARG A 59 7.47 -17.43 3.19
CA ARG A 59 6.39 -17.77 4.14
C ARG A 59 5.19 -16.83 3.94
N PRO A 60 3.95 -17.31 4.05
CA PRO A 60 2.74 -16.51 3.82
C PRO A 60 2.45 -15.61 5.03
N ARG A 61 3.37 -14.70 5.34
CA ARG A 61 3.24 -13.76 6.46
C ARG A 61 3.49 -12.32 6.02
N VAL A 62 2.92 -11.38 6.75
CA VAL A 62 3.20 -9.94 6.64
C VAL A 62 3.63 -9.38 7.98
N GLN A 63 4.51 -8.38 7.95
CA GLN A 63 4.98 -7.69 9.14
C GLN A 63 4.12 -6.45 9.39
N ILE A 64 3.68 -6.29 10.63
CA ILE A 64 3.13 -5.03 11.16
C ILE A 64 4.24 -4.40 12.00
N SER A 65 4.70 -3.21 11.59
CA SER A 65 5.89 -2.56 12.13
C SER A 65 5.62 -1.69 13.34
N SER A 66 4.36 -1.33 13.61
CA SER A 66 4.01 -0.52 14.78
C SER A 66 2.62 -0.85 15.32
N LEU A 67 2.31 -0.34 16.51
CA LEU A 67 1.03 -0.53 17.19
C LEU A 67 -0.09 0.35 16.60
N GLU A 68 0.28 1.36 15.83
CA GLU A 68 -0.60 2.38 15.27
C GLU A 68 -1.15 1.96 13.89
N GLN A 69 -0.42 1.14 13.13
CA GLN A 69 -0.79 0.81 11.74
C GLN A 69 -2.18 0.18 11.58
N LEU A 70 -2.56 -0.69 12.54
CA LEU A 70 -3.87 -1.36 12.53
C LEU A 70 -4.85 -0.78 13.56
N GLU A 71 -4.59 0.45 14.01
CA GLU A 71 -5.44 1.19 14.93
C GLU A 71 -6.14 2.36 14.23
N SER A 72 -7.45 2.45 14.42
CA SER A 72 -8.27 3.57 13.96
C SER A 72 -9.40 3.77 14.95
N ALA A 73 -9.71 5.04 15.23
CA ALA A 73 -10.77 5.39 16.17
C ALA A 73 -12.15 5.55 15.50
N HIS A 74 -12.23 5.81 14.19
CA HIS A 74 -13.47 6.28 13.54
C HIS A 74 -13.80 5.56 12.23
N LEU A 75 -12.79 5.06 11.51
CA LEU A 75 -12.97 4.45 10.19
C LEU A 75 -12.56 2.97 10.20
N PRO A 76 -13.24 2.11 9.44
CA PRO A 76 -12.81 0.73 9.26
C PRO A 76 -11.46 0.67 8.55
N ILE A 77 -10.57 -0.23 8.99
CA ILE A 77 -9.28 -0.48 8.36
C ILE A 77 -9.38 -1.75 7.50
N ASN A 78 -8.77 -1.69 6.32
CA ASN A 78 -8.52 -2.85 5.49
C ASN A 78 -7.01 -3.07 5.34
N LEU A 79 -6.54 -4.28 5.63
CA LEU A 79 -5.18 -4.71 5.33
C LEU A 79 -5.16 -5.24 3.90
N VAL A 80 -4.43 -4.59 2.99
CA VAL A 80 -4.25 -5.02 1.60
C VAL A 80 -2.85 -5.60 1.43
N VAL A 81 -2.77 -6.85 0.98
CA VAL A 81 -1.52 -7.56 0.78
C VAL A 81 -1.25 -7.76 -0.70
N VAL A 82 -0.20 -7.13 -1.21
CA VAL A 82 0.28 -7.27 -2.58
C VAL A 82 1.37 -8.35 -2.65
N GLU A 83 1.14 -9.39 -3.43
CA GLU A 83 2.12 -10.44 -3.68
C GLU A 83 2.94 -10.14 -4.93
N LEU A 84 4.25 -9.96 -4.74
CA LEU A 84 5.22 -9.69 -5.80
C LEU A 84 6.04 -10.94 -6.13
N VAL A 85 6.25 -11.19 -7.41
CA VAL A 85 7.11 -12.26 -7.92
C VAL A 85 8.29 -11.61 -8.64
N PRO A 86 9.54 -11.82 -8.20
CA PRO A 86 10.72 -11.41 -8.96
C PRO A 86 10.68 -12.05 -10.35
N SER A 87 10.82 -11.22 -11.40
CA SER A 87 10.62 -11.67 -12.78
C SER A 87 11.45 -10.84 -13.74
N SER A 88 11.91 -11.46 -14.82
CA SER A 88 12.56 -10.77 -15.96
C SER A 88 11.73 -10.90 -17.24
N GLY A 89 10.45 -11.26 -17.10
CA GLY A 89 9.53 -11.37 -18.23
C GLY A 89 9.14 -10.01 -18.79
N SER A 90 8.61 -9.99 -20.00
CA SER A 90 8.21 -8.75 -20.71
C SER A 90 7.10 -7.95 -20.02
N SER A 91 6.34 -8.57 -19.12
CA SER A 91 5.30 -7.93 -18.31
C SER A 91 5.77 -7.52 -16.90
N SER A 92 7.06 -7.72 -16.59
CA SER A 92 7.64 -7.30 -15.32
C SER A 92 7.96 -5.82 -15.31
N PHE A 93 8.01 -5.22 -14.13
CA PHE A 93 8.28 -3.80 -13.94
C PHE A 93 9.16 -3.57 -12.71
N SER A 94 9.97 -2.53 -12.76
CA SER A 94 10.78 -2.02 -11.67
C SER A 94 10.06 -0.92 -10.88
N LEU A 95 10.70 -0.39 -9.83
CA LEU A 95 10.15 0.74 -9.09
C LEU A 95 10.06 2.00 -9.98
N ASN A 96 11.08 2.26 -10.79
CA ASN A 96 11.06 3.39 -11.72
C ASN A 96 9.92 3.24 -12.75
N ASP A 97 9.68 2.03 -13.25
CA ASP A 97 8.60 1.78 -14.21
C ASP A 97 7.21 2.07 -13.62
N ILE A 98 6.94 1.66 -12.37
CA ILE A 98 5.64 1.97 -11.74
C ILE A 98 5.50 3.46 -11.40
N VAL A 99 6.57 4.12 -11.00
CA VAL A 99 6.56 5.58 -10.79
C VAL A 99 6.23 6.29 -12.10
N ASP A 100 6.83 5.89 -13.23
CA ASP A 100 6.55 6.51 -14.53
C ASP A 100 5.10 6.31 -14.97
N ARG A 101 4.52 5.13 -14.71
CA ARG A 101 3.09 4.89 -14.96
C ARG A 101 2.20 5.78 -14.11
N VAL A 102 2.47 5.86 -12.80
CA VAL A 102 1.73 6.72 -11.88
C VAL A 102 1.81 8.18 -12.34
N LEU A 103 3.02 8.70 -12.57
CA LEU A 103 3.20 10.09 -13.01
C LEU A 103 2.48 10.38 -14.34
N SER A 104 2.46 9.43 -15.28
CA SER A 104 1.72 9.57 -16.53
C SER A 104 0.20 9.72 -16.31
N ARG A 105 -0.38 9.04 -15.31
CA ARG A 105 -1.81 9.21 -14.95
C ARG A 105 -2.12 10.61 -14.43
N PHE A 106 -1.17 11.25 -13.76
CA PHE A 106 -1.33 12.60 -13.22
C PHE A 106 -1.01 13.68 -14.27
N ASP A 107 -0.15 13.39 -15.24
CA ASP A 107 0.09 14.26 -16.41
C ASP A 107 -1.20 14.54 -17.19
N GLU A 108 -2.06 13.54 -17.35
CA GLU A 108 -3.35 13.65 -18.03
C GLU A 108 -4.30 14.66 -17.36
N ILE A 109 -4.14 14.88 -16.05
CA ILE A 109 -4.95 15.83 -15.27
C ILE A 109 -4.37 17.25 -15.37
N GLY A 110 -3.05 17.37 -15.34
CA GLY A 110 -2.33 18.62 -15.53
C GLY A 110 -1.04 18.72 -14.71
N ALA A 111 -0.24 19.75 -15.03
CA ALA A 111 1.09 19.93 -14.46
C ALA A 111 1.09 20.05 -12.92
N GLU A 112 0.09 20.71 -12.33
CA GLU A 112 -0.04 20.85 -10.87
C GLU A 112 -0.27 19.50 -10.18
N ALA A 113 -1.10 18.63 -10.76
CA ALA A 113 -1.36 17.29 -10.23
C ALA A 113 -0.11 16.41 -10.31
N ARG A 114 0.65 16.54 -11.41
CA ARG A 114 1.95 15.88 -11.57
C ARG A 114 2.94 16.34 -10.51
N GLU A 115 3.11 17.65 -10.34
CA GLU A 115 4.06 18.24 -9.38
C GLU A 115 3.74 17.81 -7.94
N ALA A 116 2.45 17.82 -7.57
CA ALA A 116 2.00 17.32 -6.27
C ALA A 116 2.34 15.83 -6.06
N THR A 117 2.23 15.02 -7.11
CA THR A 117 2.58 13.58 -7.06
C THR A 117 4.09 13.38 -6.93
N GLU A 118 4.91 14.16 -7.64
CA GLU A 118 6.37 14.12 -7.50
C GLU A 118 6.81 14.55 -6.09
N ALA A 119 6.17 15.57 -5.52
CA ALA A 119 6.40 15.99 -4.15
C ALA A 119 6.03 14.90 -3.14
N ALA A 120 4.88 14.23 -3.31
CA ALA A 120 4.48 13.11 -2.46
C ALA A 120 5.46 11.93 -2.54
N LEU A 121 5.92 11.57 -3.75
CA LEU A 121 6.95 10.55 -3.95
C LEU A 121 8.26 10.92 -3.23
N ALA A 122 8.69 12.18 -3.35
CA ALA A 122 9.89 12.67 -2.68
C ALA A 122 9.76 12.63 -1.14
N ALA A 123 8.62 13.06 -0.60
CA ALA A 123 8.32 12.99 0.83
C ALA A 123 8.31 11.54 1.34
N ARG A 124 7.80 10.60 0.53
CA ARG A 124 7.83 9.16 0.82
C ARG A 124 9.24 8.53 0.76
N GLY A 125 10.25 9.30 0.32
CA GLY A 125 11.65 8.89 0.26
C GLY A 125 12.11 8.39 -1.11
N TYR A 126 11.29 8.54 -2.16
CA TYR A 126 11.67 8.21 -3.52
C TYR A 126 12.46 9.35 -4.17
N LEU A 127 13.69 9.04 -4.59
CA LEU A 127 14.46 9.83 -5.54
C LEU A 127 14.83 8.90 -6.69
N ARG A 128 14.60 9.34 -7.94
CA ARG A 128 14.93 8.53 -9.11
C ARG A 128 16.43 8.20 -9.14
N LEU A 129 16.74 6.91 -9.12
CA LEU A 129 18.08 6.36 -9.22
C LEU A 129 18.07 5.17 -10.19
N ASP A 130 19.14 5.00 -10.98
CA ASP A 130 19.25 3.89 -11.94
C ASP A 130 19.16 2.51 -11.25
N ALA A 131 19.63 2.42 -10.00
CA ALA A 131 19.53 1.21 -9.19
C ALA A 131 18.09 0.72 -8.98
N TYR A 132 17.10 1.62 -9.05
CA TYR A 132 15.67 1.28 -8.91
C TYR A 132 15.04 0.71 -10.19
N SER A 133 15.81 0.61 -11.28
CA SER A 133 15.46 -0.09 -12.52
C SER A 133 16.07 -1.49 -12.63
N VAL A 134 16.80 -1.96 -11.61
CA VAL A 134 17.50 -3.27 -11.67
C VAL A 134 16.57 -4.43 -11.32
N GLU A 135 15.84 -4.31 -10.22
CA GLU A 135 14.96 -5.37 -9.72
C GLU A 135 13.57 -5.23 -10.33
N HIS A 136 13.09 -6.31 -10.96
CA HIS A 136 11.81 -6.35 -11.65
C HIS A 136 10.86 -7.35 -10.98
N TYR A 137 9.57 -6.99 -10.98
CA TYR A 137 8.51 -7.75 -10.34
C TYR A 137 7.31 -7.91 -11.27
N THR A 138 6.51 -8.94 -11.00
CA THR A 138 5.13 -9.05 -11.46
C THR A 138 4.21 -9.20 -10.24
N VAL A 139 2.95 -8.80 -10.36
CA VAL A 139 1.96 -8.98 -9.29
C VAL A 139 1.28 -10.33 -9.48
N ALA A 140 1.45 -11.24 -8.52
CA ALA A 140 0.78 -12.55 -8.53
C ALA A 140 -0.65 -12.47 -7.99
N GLY A 141 -0.91 -11.54 -7.08
CA GLY A 141 -2.22 -11.39 -6.47
C GLY A 141 -2.27 -10.25 -5.47
N ILE A 142 -3.49 -9.81 -5.19
CA ILE A 142 -3.78 -8.82 -4.15
C ILE A 142 -4.93 -9.39 -3.32
N ARG A 143 -4.71 -9.48 -2.01
CA ARG A 143 -5.71 -9.95 -1.05
C ARG A 143 -6.06 -8.81 -0.09
N ALA A 144 -7.31 -8.75 0.34
CA ALA A 144 -7.77 -7.73 1.27
C ALA A 144 -8.41 -8.37 2.49
N PHE A 145 -8.17 -7.81 3.67
CA PHE A 145 -8.70 -8.31 4.94
C PHE A 145 -9.34 -7.19 5.74
N ALA A 146 -10.55 -7.40 6.25
CA ALA A 146 -11.19 -6.46 7.15
C ALA A 146 -10.56 -6.55 8.54
N VAL A 147 -10.07 -5.42 9.04
CA VAL A 147 -9.45 -5.31 10.36
C VAL A 147 -10.50 -4.82 11.36
N GLY A 148 -11.13 -5.77 12.06
CA GLY A 148 -12.15 -5.53 13.08
C GLY A 148 -11.70 -5.92 14.50
N GLU A 149 -12.67 -6.05 15.41
CA GLU A 149 -12.42 -6.46 16.80
C GLU A 149 -11.82 -7.87 16.91
N GLU A 150 -12.36 -8.83 16.14
CA GLU A 150 -11.89 -10.22 16.11
C GLU A 150 -10.60 -10.42 15.29
N PHE A 151 -10.15 -9.39 14.55
CA PHE A 151 -8.94 -9.50 13.75
C PHE A 151 -7.71 -9.56 14.67
N PRO A 152 -6.76 -10.49 14.45
CA PRO A 152 -5.57 -10.58 15.29
C PRO A 152 -4.69 -9.34 15.08
N ARG A 153 -4.72 -8.40 16.02
CA ARG A 153 -3.90 -7.19 16.00
C ARG A 153 -3.45 -6.80 17.40
N LEU A 154 -2.30 -6.16 17.47
CA LEU A 154 -1.84 -5.41 18.63
C LEU A 154 -2.03 -3.93 18.31
N ILE A 155 -2.74 -3.20 19.17
CA ILE A 155 -3.05 -1.77 18.99
C ILE A 155 -2.62 -0.96 20.20
N ARG A 156 -2.19 0.29 19.96
CA ARG A 156 -1.62 1.16 20.99
C ARG A 156 -2.56 1.35 22.20
N SER A 157 -3.86 1.45 21.96
CA SER A 157 -4.90 1.61 22.99
C SER A 157 -5.08 0.41 23.93
N THR A 158 -4.67 -0.81 23.53
CA THR A 158 -4.82 -2.03 24.36
C THR A 158 -3.53 -2.44 25.06
N ILE A 159 -2.40 -1.85 24.67
CA ILE A 159 -1.09 -2.14 25.23
C ILE A 159 -0.75 -1.16 26.36
N ASN A 160 -0.06 -1.63 27.40
CA ASN A 160 0.43 -0.79 28.49
C ASN A 160 1.30 0.36 27.95
N HIS A 161 1.05 1.59 28.40
CA HIS A 161 1.77 2.79 27.95
C HIS A 161 3.29 2.77 28.18
N ALA A 162 3.79 1.92 29.09
CA ALA A 162 5.23 1.73 29.31
C ALA A 162 5.92 0.92 28.18
N VAL A 163 5.16 0.23 27.33
CA VAL A 163 5.69 -0.38 26.11
C VAL A 163 5.70 0.68 25.03
N CYS A 164 6.87 1.17 24.61
CA CYS A 164 6.97 2.24 23.62
C CYS A 164 6.75 1.76 22.17
N GLU A 165 7.24 0.58 21.83
CA GLU A 165 7.21 0.03 20.48
C GLU A 165 6.95 -1.47 20.48
N ALA A 166 6.30 -1.97 19.43
CA ALA A 166 6.17 -3.39 19.16
C ALA A 166 6.01 -3.62 17.66
N SER A 167 6.58 -4.72 17.17
CA SER A 167 6.32 -5.22 15.83
C SER A 167 5.99 -6.71 15.89
N TYR A 168 5.15 -7.16 14.97
CA TYR A 168 4.67 -8.55 14.95
C TYR A 168 4.38 -8.99 13.51
N ALA A 169 4.30 -10.30 13.31
CA ALA A 169 3.96 -10.88 12.02
C ALA A 169 2.60 -11.58 12.10
N LEU A 170 1.82 -11.46 11.03
CA LEU A 170 0.57 -12.18 10.85
C LEU A 170 0.74 -13.28 9.82
N ASP A 171 0.25 -14.48 10.13
CA ASP A 171 0.16 -15.59 9.19
C ASP A 171 -1.10 -15.46 8.34
N LEU A 172 -0.93 -15.17 7.05
CA LEU A 172 -2.02 -14.95 6.10
C LEU A 172 -2.88 -16.19 5.88
N THR A 173 -2.38 -17.38 6.19
CA THR A 173 -3.16 -18.63 6.08
C THR A 173 -4.19 -18.73 7.20
N ALA A 174 -3.93 -18.09 8.35
CA ALA A 174 -4.84 -18.01 9.48
C ALA A 174 -5.85 -16.85 9.37
N LEU A 175 -5.76 -16.01 8.32
CA LEU A 175 -6.62 -14.83 8.16
C LEU A 175 -7.80 -15.03 7.19
N ALA A 176 -8.03 -16.25 6.70
CA ALA A 176 -9.04 -16.52 5.65
C ALA A 176 -10.46 -16.04 6.03
N SER A 177 -10.85 -16.11 7.31
CA SER A 177 -12.16 -15.65 7.80
C SER A 177 -12.34 -14.13 7.75
N PHE A 178 -11.26 -13.36 7.63
CA PHE A 178 -11.27 -11.90 7.56
C PHE A 178 -11.18 -11.38 6.13
N GLU A 179 -10.99 -12.28 5.15
CA GLU A 179 -10.82 -11.90 3.76
C GLU A 179 -12.09 -11.21 3.21
N ARG A 180 -11.86 -10.19 2.38
CA ARG A 180 -12.89 -9.41 1.69
C ARG A 180 -12.63 -9.44 0.20
N LEU A 181 -13.67 -9.24 -0.59
CA LEU A 181 -13.48 -9.04 -2.02
C LEU A 181 -12.74 -7.72 -2.22
N LEU A 182 -11.70 -7.72 -3.07
CA LEU A 182 -10.91 -6.50 -3.30
C LEU A 182 -11.78 -5.35 -3.79
N ILE A 183 -12.83 -5.63 -4.58
CA ILE A 183 -13.80 -4.65 -5.07
C ILE A 183 -14.58 -3.93 -3.96
N GLU A 184 -14.71 -4.54 -2.78
CA GLU A 184 -15.38 -3.93 -1.62
C GLU A 184 -14.47 -2.95 -0.88
N VAL A 185 -13.14 -3.07 -1.09
CA VAL A 185 -12.11 -2.24 -0.46
C VAL A 185 -11.61 -1.16 -1.40
N ILE A 186 -11.38 -1.52 -2.67
CA ILE A 186 -11.01 -0.63 -3.77
C ILE A 186 -11.96 -0.93 -4.93
N PRO A 187 -13.08 -0.19 -5.05
CA PRO A 187 -14.03 -0.38 -6.14
C PRO A 187 -13.35 -0.24 -7.50
N GLU A 188 -13.79 -1.00 -8.50
CA GLU A 188 -13.32 -0.82 -9.87
C GLU A 188 -13.85 0.53 -10.37
N GLY A 189 -12.96 1.29 -11.00
CA GLY A 189 -13.37 2.49 -11.73
C GLY A 189 -14.39 2.13 -12.79
N THR A 190 -15.49 2.88 -12.85
CA THR A 190 -16.32 2.91 -14.05
C THR A 190 -15.45 3.45 -15.18
N LYS A 191 -15.01 2.58 -16.09
CA LYS A 191 -14.46 2.99 -17.39
C LYS A 191 -15.56 3.77 -18.11
N ASN A 192 -15.50 5.10 -18.05
CA ASN A 192 -16.25 5.98 -18.94
C ASN A 192 -15.35 6.37 -20.11
#